data_AF-A0AAU5GMW8-F1
#
_entry.id   AF-A0AAU5GMW8-F1
#
_cell.length_a   1.000
_cell.length_b   1.000
_cell.length_c   1.000
_cell.angle_alpha   90.00
_cell.angle_beta   90.00
_cell.angle_gamma   90.00
#
_symmetry.space_group_name_H-M   'P 1'
#
loop_
_entity.id
_entity.type
_entity.pdbx_description
1 polymer ?
#
loop_
_entity_poly.entity_id
_entity_poly.type
_entity_poly.pdbx_seq_one_letter_code
_entity_poly.pdbx_strand_id
1 'polypeptide(L)'
;MYIDCSADGLTQKPPKPVFEDSAITLQALVPCLLAPSAAIAGQLECLDLDEDSRNSLAPPVLNISSSRDLLSFFGTRMERLHRWSGSPALFEWLLGSRLGSVLSDLQQMTDQDNRAAVSLLASHLEDLLERDGVSP
;
A
#
# COMPACT_ATOMS: atom_id res chain seq x y z
N MET A 1 30.60 -5.89 -16.41
CA MET A 1 29.37 -6.25 -15.68
C MET A 1 28.19 -5.92 -16.59
N TYR A 2 27.28 -6.86 -16.80
CA TYR A 2 26.06 -6.69 -17.59
C TYR A 2 24.88 -6.88 -16.64
N ILE A 3 23.95 -5.93 -16.61
CA ILE A 3 22.71 -6.02 -15.85
C ILE A 3 21.58 -6.15 -16.87
N ASP A 4 20.91 -7.29 -16.87
CA ASP A 4 19.70 -7.51 -17.64
C ASP A 4 18.49 -7.03 -16.82
N CYS A 5 17.97 -5.83 -17.15
CA CYS A 5 16.79 -5.28 -16.49
C CYS A 5 15.47 -5.82 -17.06
N SER A 6 15.52 -6.69 -18.08
CA SER A 6 14.34 -7.34 -18.67
C SER A 6 13.99 -8.66 -17.99
N ALA A 7 14.88 -9.18 -17.15
CA ALA A 7 14.59 -10.33 -16.30
C ALA A 7 13.42 -10.02 -15.35
N ASP A 8 12.51 -10.98 -15.18
CA ASP A 8 11.44 -10.88 -14.19
C ASP A 8 12.01 -10.97 -12.77
N GLY A 9 12.45 -9.81 -12.25
CA GLY A 9 12.99 -9.68 -10.91
C GLY A 9 11.91 -9.59 -9.81
N LEU A 10 10.63 -9.55 -10.19
CA LEU A 10 9.48 -9.35 -9.31
C LEU A 10 8.38 -10.36 -9.61
N THR A 11 8.75 -11.63 -9.71
CA THR A 11 7.81 -12.72 -9.94
C THR A 11 6.71 -12.70 -8.89
N GLN A 12 5.47 -12.74 -9.37
CA GLN A 12 4.26 -12.79 -8.57
C GLN A 12 4.31 -13.98 -7.59
N LYS A 13 4.12 -13.67 -6.31
CA LYS A 13 3.94 -14.65 -5.24
C LYS A 13 2.65 -14.31 -4.49
N PRO A 14 1.93 -15.30 -3.93
CA PRO A 14 0.80 -15.02 -3.07
C PRO A 14 1.21 -14.08 -1.94
N PRO A 15 0.45 -13.01 -1.69
CA PRO A 15 0.76 -12.09 -0.59
C PRO A 15 0.69 -12.84 0.74
N LYS A 16 1.57 -12.43 1.65
CA LYS A 16 1.55 -12.88 3.05
C LYS A 16 1.41 -11.67 3.96
N PRO A 17 1.02 -11.84 5.23
CA PRO A 17 1.18 -10.79 6.22
C PRO A 17 2.62 -10.24 6.19
N VAL A 18 2.74 -8.92 6.30
CA VAL A 18 4.04 -8.24 6.31
C VAL A 18 4.69 -8.42 7.68
N PHE A 19 3.89 -8.45 8.73
CA PHE A 19 4.32 -8.69 10.10
C PHE A 19 3.73 -10.01 10.58
N GLU A 20 4.59 -10.90 11.07
CA GLU A 20 4.22 -12.17 11.71
C GLU A 20 5.19 -12.44 12.86
N ASP A 21 4.69 -12.55 14.10
CA ASP A 21 5.43 -12.89 15.32
C ASP A 21 6.76 -12.15 15.50
N SER A 22 7.83 -12.68 14.91
CA SER A 22 9.22 -12.22 15.03
C SER A 22 9.90 -11.99 13.67
N ALA A 23 9.11 -11.82 12.60
CA ALA A 23 9.57 -11.63 11.25
C ALA A 23 8.82 -10.51 10.52
N ILE A 24 9.56 -9.79 9.67
CA ILE A 24 9.00 -8.85 8.69
C ILE A 24 9.22 -9.44 7.29
N THR A 25 8.13 -9.80 6.62
CA THR A 25 8.16 -10.30 5.23
C THR A 25 8.21 -9.12 4.27
N LEU A 26 9.39 -8.88 3.67
CA LEU A 26 9.58 -7.81 2.71
C LEU A 26 8.72 -8.01 1.46
N GLN A 27 7.74 -7.12 1.28
CA GLN A 27 6.84 -7.05 0.14
C GLN A 27 6.67 -5.59 -0.28
N ALA A 28 6.27 -5.35 -1.53
CA ALA A 28 5.97 -4.00 -1.98
C ALA A 28 4.72 -3.48 -1.25
N LEU A 29 4.83 -2.33 -0.59
CA LEU A 29 3.70 -1.57 -0.02
C LEU A 29 3.35 -0.38 -0.91
N VAL A 30 4.32 0.05 -1.73
CA VAL A 30 4.18 1.09 -2.75
C VAL A 30 4.51 0.44 -4.11
N PRO A 31 3.69 0.67 -5.15
CA PRO A 31 3.90 0.08 -6.47
C PRO A 31 5.32 0.32 -6.98
N CYS A 32 6.00 -0.75 -7.41
CA CYS A 32 7.35 -0.74 -8.00
C CYS A 32 8.49 -0.22 -7.09
N LEU A 33 8.20 0.13 -5.83
CA LEU A 33 9.09 0.92 -4.98
C LEU A 33 9.47 0.19 -3.70
N LEU A 34 10.44 -0.73 -3.81
CA LEU A 34 10.86 -1.59 -2.70
C LEU A 34 11.51 -0.82 -1.54
N ALA A 35 12.38 0.17 -1.82
CA ALA A 35 13.05 0.92 -0.76
C ALA A 35 12.08 1.79 0.07
N PRO A 36 11.16 2.57 -0.55
CA PRO A 36 10.07 3.22 0.19
C PRO A 36 9.21 2.22 0.97
N SER A 37 8.89 1.07 0.38
CA SER A 37 8.09 0.02 1.04
C SER A 37 8.77 -0.51 2.31
N ALA A 38 10.07 -0.82 2.25
CA ALA A 38 10.84 -1.28 3.40
C ALA A 38 10.93 -0.21 4.50
N ALA A 39 11.10 1.06 4.12
CA ALA A 39 11.13 2.16 5.08
C ALA A 39 9.77 2.35 5.79
N ILE A 40 8.66 2.20 5.07
CA ILE A 40 7.30 2.24 5.65
C ILE A 40 7.11 1.07 6.62
N ALA A 41 7.51 -0.14 6.23
CA ALA A 41 7.44 -1.30 7.13
C ALA A 41 8.25 -1.07 8.42
N GLY A 42 9.46 -0.51 8.30
CA GLY A 42 10.28 -0.13 9.46
C GLY A 42 9.64 0.96 10.33
N GLN A 43 8.98 1.96 9.73
CA GLN A 43 8.26 2.97 10.49
C GLN A 43 7.07 2.37 11.25
N LEU A 44 6.32 1.48 10.60
CA LEU A 44 5.18 0.80 11.20
C LEU A 44 5.59 -0.11 12.37
N GLU A 45 6.76 -0.75 12.29
CA GLU A 45 7.34 -1.53 13.39
C GLU A 45 7.69 -0.67 14.61
N CYS A 46 8.05 0.60 14.39
CA CYS A 46 8.33 1.55 15.48
C CYS A 46 7.07 2.12 16.14
N LEU A 47 5.87 1.87 15.59
CA LEU A 47 4.61 2.32 16.19
C LEU A 47 4.11 1.27 17.20
N ASP A 48 3.50 1.75 18.28
CA ASP A 48 2.84 0.91 19.28
C ASP A 48 1.49 0.40 18.72
N LEU A 49 1.56 -0.60 17.84
CA LEU A 49 0.44 -1.24 17.17
C LEU A 49 0.53 -2.75 17.38
N ASP A 50 -0.61 -3.41 17.54
CA ASP A 50 -0.69 -4.86 17.39
C ASP A 50 -0.45 -5.29 15.93
N GLU A 51 -0.22 -6.59 15.72
CA GLU A 51 0.12 -7.15 14.41
C GLU A 51 -0.99 -6.94 13.37
N ASP A 52 -2.27 -7.08 13.76
CA ASP A 52 -3.41 -6.91 12.86
C ASP A 52 -3.52 -5.45 12.42
N SER A 53 -3.43 -4.53 13.37
CA SER A 53 -3.40 -3.08 13.12
C SER A 53 -2.25 -2.70 12.20
N ARG A 54 -1.06 -3.27 12.39
CA ARG A 54 0.12 -2.99 11.56
C ARG A 54 -0.03 -3.54 10.15
N ASN A 55 -0.52 -4.77 10.01
CA ASN A 55 -0.81 -5.38 8.71
C ASN A 55 -1.94 -4.65 7.96
N SER A 56 -2.93 -4.10 8.68
CA SER A 56 -3.99 -3.27 8.07
C SER A 56 -3.43 -2.03 7.35
N LEU A 57 -2.33 -1.47 7.87
CA LEU A 57 -1.61 -0.33 7.28
C LEU A 57 -0.56 -0.74 6.25
N ALA A 58 -0.23 -2.03 6.16
CA ALA A 58 0.78 -2.57 5.25
C ALA A 58 0.23 -3.60 4.24
N PRO A 59 -0.90 -3.36 3.55
CA PRO A 59 -1.39 -4.33 2.58
C PRO A 59 -0.41 -4.43 1.39
N PRO A 60 0.12 -5.63 1.09
CA PRO A 60 1.01 -5.84 -0.05
C PRO A 60 0.37 -5.36 -1.36
N VAL A 61 1.17 -4.71 -2.20
CA VAL A 61 0.80 -4.33 -3.57
C VAL A 61 1.13 -5.49 -4.50
N LEU A 62 0.12 -5.97 -5.22
CA LEU A 62 0.31 -6.90 -6.32
C LEU A 62 0.92 -6.19 -7.53
N ASN A 63 1.84 -6.86 -8.22
CA ASN A 63 2.39 -6.38 -9.49
C ASN A 63 1.33 -6.54 -10.60
N ILE A 64 1.05 -5.49 -11.36
CA ILE A 64 0.03 -5.53 -12.41
C ILE A 64 0.57 -6.40 -13.55
N SER A 65 0.01 -7.59 -13.73
CA SER A 65 0.46 -8.56 -14.73
C SER A 65 -0.45 -8.56 -15.96
N SER A 66 -1.71 -8.14 -15.79
CA SER A 66 -2.70 -8.04 -16.84
C SER A 66 -3.59 -6.82 -16.66
N SER A 67 -4.33 -6.45 -17.70
CA SER A 67 -5.33 -5.37 -17.62
C SER A 67 -6.46 -5.68 -16.64
N ARG A 68 -6.69 -6.97 -16.30
CA ARG A 68 -7.72 -7.37 -15.34
C ARG A 68 -7.35 -6.95 -13.91
N ASP A 69 -6.05 -6.84 -13.62
CA ASP A 69 -5.55 -6.53 -12.28
C ASP A 69 -5.64 -5.02 -11.96
N LEU A 70 -5.91 -4.19 -12.98
CA LEU A 70 -5.93 -2.73 -12.86
C LEU A 70 -6.95 -2.24 -11.82
N LEU A 71 -8.17 -2.80 -11.83
CA LEU A 71 -9.22 -2.35 -10.93
C LEU A 71 -8.88 -2.67 -9.47
N SER A 72 -8.43 -3.90 -9.19
CA SER A 72 -7.99 -4.32 -7.86
C SER A 72 -6.81 -3.50 -7.36
N PHE A 73 -5.86 -3.19 -8.27
CA PHE A 73 -4.72 -2.34 -7.97
C PHE A 73 -5.17 -0.94 -7.51
N PHE A 74 -6.09 -0.30 -8.22
CA PHE A 74 -6.60 1.02 -7.84
C PHE A 74 -7.46 0.98 -6.57
N GLY A 75 -8.29 -0.06 -6.38
CA GLY A 75 -9.05 -0.26 -5.14
C GLY A 75 -8.13 -0.34 -3.93
N THR A 76 -7.13 -1.23 -3.99
CA THR A 76 -6.12 -1.39 -2.93
C THR A 76 -5.34 -0.09 -2.67
N ARG A 77 -5.08 0.69 -3.73
CA ARG A 77 -4.41 1.99 -3.62
C ARG A 77 -5.26 3.02 -2.87
N MET A 78 -6.55 3.12 -3.18
CA MET A 78 -7.47 4.05 -2.50
C MET A 78 -7.66 3.66 -1.04
N GLU A 79 -7.82 2.37 -0.75
CA GLU A 79 -7.97 1.88 0.61
C GLU A 79 -6.71 2.16 1.45
N ARG A 80 -5.52 1.90 0.91
CA ARG A 80 -4.27 2.24 1.58
C ARG A 80 -4.16 3.73 1.87
N LEU A 81 -4.51 4.57 0.90
CA LEU A 81 -4.48 6.02 1.05
C LEU A 81 -5.44 6.49 2.15
N HIS A 82 -6.64 5.92 2.19
CA HIS A 82 -7.63 6.16 3.24
C HIS A 82 -7.07 5.79 4.62
N ARG A 83 -6.59 4.56 4.80
CA ARG A 83 -6.02 4.07 6.06
C ARG A 83 -4.83 4.89 6.53
N TRP A 84 -3.91 5.23 5.62
CA TRP A 84 -2.75 6.06 5.96
C TRP A 84 -3.16 7.46 6.38
N SER A 85 -4.12 8.09 5.71
CA SER A 85 -4.64 9.39 6.11
C SER A 85 -5.35 9.37 7.48
N GLY A 86 -5.87 8.21 7.89
CA GLY A 86 -6.48 7.98 9.19
C GLY A 86 -5.50 7.62 10.31
N SER A 87 -4.21 7.42 10.02
CA SER A 87 -3.16 7.12 11.00
C SER A 87 -2.24 8.34 11.17
N PRO A 88 -2.46 9.19 12.20
CA PRO A 88 -1.74 10.46 12.32
C PRO A 88 -0.21 10.28 12.35
N ALA A 89 0.27 9.32 13.13
CA ALA A 89 1.71 9.08 13.30
C ALA A 89 2.40 8.67 12.00
N LEU A 90 1.78 7.77 11.22
CA LEU A 90 2.33 7.36 9.92
C LEU A 90 2.21 8.49 8.89
N PHE A 91 1.06 9.18 8.87
CA PHE A 91 0.78 10.25 7.92
C PHE A 91 1.74 11.43 8.07
N GLU A 92 1.94 11.90 9.30
CA GLU A 92 2.89 12.99 9.60
C GLU A 92 4.32 12.60 9.24
N TRP A 93 4.74 11.37 9.57
CA TRP A 93 6.07 10.88 9.20
C TRP A 93 6.24 10.82 7.67
N LEU A 94 5.26 10.29 6.95
CA LEU A 94 5.29 10.23 5.49
C LEU A 94 5.43 11.61 4.88
N LEU A 95 4.60 12.58 5.29
CA LEU A 95 4.63 13.96 4.80
C LEU A 95 5.92 14.70 5.16
N GLY A 96 6.50 14.43 6.34
CA GLY A 96 7.75 15.03 6.79
C GLY A 96 9.01 14.39 6.20
N SER A 97 8.89 13.16 5.68
CA SER A 97 10.02 12.42 5.09
C SER A 97 10.24 12.77 3.62
N ARG A 98 11.48 12.58 3.13
CA ARG A 98 11.78 12.66 1.68
C ARG A 98 10.98 11.62 0.86
N LEU A 99 10.50 10.55 1.49
CA LEU A 99 9.70 9.51 0.83
C LEU A 99 8.30 10.01 0.47
N GLY A 100 7.77 10.99 1.20
CA GLY A 100 6.48 11.62 0.90
C GLY A 100 6.40 12.23 -0.50
N SER A 101 7.54 12.67 -1.06
CA SER A 101 7.61 13.20 -2.43
C SER A 101 7.25 12.15 -3.50
N VAL A 102 7.49 10.88 -3.22
CA VAL A 102 7.17 9.75 -4.10
C VAL A 102 5.69 9.36 -3.96
N LEU A 103 5.03 9.85 -2.92
CA LEU A 103 3.63 9.60 -2.57
C LEU A 103 2.84 10.91 -2.60
N SER A 104 2.96 11.67 -3.70
CA SER A 104 2.37 13.01 -3.86
C SER A 104 0.88 13.09 -3.51
N ASP A 105 0.14 12.01 -3.74
CA ASP A 105 -1.29 11.92 -3.47
C ASP A 105 -1.61 12.02 -1.96
N LEU A 106 -0.65 11.68 -1.09
CA LEU A 106 -0.79 11.88 0.36
C LEU A 106 -0.92 13.36 0.72
N GLN A 107 -0.27 14.26 -0.02
CA GLN A 107 -0.40 15.70 0.25
C GLN A 107 -1.84 16.17 0.03
N GLN A 108 -2.54 15.58 -0.95
CA GLN A 108 -3.95 15.88 -1.21
C GLN A 108 -4.86 15.43 -0.06
N MET A 109 -4.45 14.42 0.73
CA MET A 109 -5.21 13.93 1.88
C MET A 109 -5.14 14.85 3.10
N THR A 110 -4.42 15.96 3.04
CA THR A 110 -4.52 17.02 4.06
C THR A 110 -5.88 17.71 4.01
N ASP A 111 -6.49 17.78 2.83
CA ASP A 111 -7.84 18.27 2.59
C ASP A 111 -8.89 17.23 3.02
N GLN A 112 -9.91 17.68 3.76
CA GLN A 112 -10.93 16.80 4.34
C GLN A 112 -11.92 16.26 3.30
N ASP A 113 -12.23 17.04 2.27
CA ASP A 113 -13.15 16.63 1.20
C ASP A 113 -12.48 15.53 0.35
N ASN A 114 -11.16 15.66 0.12
CA ASN A 114 -10.39 14.61 -0.54
C ASN A 114 -10.37 13.30 0.26
N ARG A 115 -10.21 13.37 1.60
CA ARG A 115 -10.28 12.17 2.46
C ARG A 115 -11.66 11.50 2.38
N ALA A 116 -12.73 12.29 2.39
CA ALA A 116 -14.09 11.77 2.26
C ALA A 116 -14.33 11.12 0.89
N ALA A 117 -13.86 11.76 -0.19
CA ALA A 117 -13.97 11.22 -1.54
C ALA A 117 -13.20 9.89 -1.70
N VAL A 118 -11.97 9.81 -1.19
CA VAL A 118 -11.16 8.57 -1.24
C VAL A 118 -11.81 7.45 -0.43
N SER A 119 -12.38 7.75 0.74
CA SER A 119 -13.14 6.76 1.53
C SER A 119 -14.35 6.21 0.76
N LEU A 120 -15.11 7.08 0.09
CA LEU A 120 -16.24 6.68 -0.75
C LEU A 120 -15.79 5.84 -1.95
N LEU A 121 -14.69 6.22 -2.60
CA LEU A 121 -14.12 5.48 -3.73
C LEU A 121 -13.62 4.10 -3.31
N ALA A 122 -12.96 4.00 -2.14
CA ALA A 122 -12.47 2.74 -1.61
C ALA A 122 -13.63 1.75 -1.39
N SER A 123 -14.71 2.19 -0.72
CA SER A 123 -15.88 1.33 -0.49
C SER A 123 -16.59 0.89 -1.78
N HIS A 124 -16.78 1.81 -2.73
CA HIS A 124 -17.44 1.46 -4.00
C HIS A 124 -16.59 0.51 -4.86
N LEU A 125 -15.27 0.65 -4.84
CA LEU A 125 -14.38 -0.24 -5.61
C LEU A 125 -14.35 -1.65 -5.00
N GLU A 126 -14.39 -1.76 -3.68
CA GLU A 126 -14.51 -3.05 -2.99
C GLU A 126 -15.81 -3.77 -3.39
N ASP A 127 -16.96 -3.09 -3.31
CA ASP A 127 -18.26 -3.63 -3.75
C ASP A 127 -18.24 -4.09 -5.22
N LEU A 128 -17.57 -3.35 -6.11
CA LEU A 128 -17.48 -3.71 -7.53
C LEU A 128 -16.60 -4.94 -7.76
N LEU A 129 -15.48 -5.07 -7.04
CA LEU A 129 -14.59 -6.22 -7.14
C LEU A 129 -15.26 -7.50 -6.65
N GLU A 130 -16.01 -7.42 -5.55
CA GLU A 130 -16.80 -8.55 -5.03
C GLU A 130 -17.86 -9.01 -6.04
N ARG A 131 -18.56 -8.07 -6.69
CA ARG A 131 -19.59 -8.37 -7.69
C ARG A 131 -19.06 -9.05 -8.95
N ASP A 132 -17.85 -8.68 -9.37
CA ASP A 132 -17.20 -9.24 -10.57
C ASP A 132 -16.44 -10.55 -10.27
N GLY A 133 -16.50 -11.06 -9.04
CA GLY A 133 -15.85 -12.31 -8.63
C GLY A 133 -14.31 -12.21 -8.62
N VAL A 134 -13.78 -11.00 -8.53
CA VAL A 134 -12.33 -10.74 -8.46
C VAL A 134 -11.94 -10.73 -6.99
N SER A 135 -11.38 -11.83 -6.49
CA SER A 135 -10.82 -11.87 -5.15
C SER A 135 -9.63 -10.91 -5.05
N PRO A 136 -9.47 -10.16 -3.94
CA PRO A 136 -8.26 -9.39 -3.67
C PRO A 136 -7.01 -10.27 -3.56
#